data_AF-A0A2N0ERG7-F1
#
_entry.id   AF-A0A2N0ERG7-F1
#
_cell.length_a   1.000
_cell.length_b   1.000
_cell.length_c   1.000
_cell.angle_alpha   90.00
_cell.angle_beta   90.00
_cell.angle_gamma   90.00
#
_symmetry.space_group_name_H-M   'P 1'
#
loop_
_entity.id
_entity.type
_entity.pdbx_description
1 polymer ?
#
loop_
_entity_poly.entity_id
_entity_poly.type
_entity_poly.pdbx_seq_one_letter_code
_entity_poly.pdbx_strand_id
1 'polypeptide(L)'
;MKLKNLLIFTALVCISFTAISQTETKKKTNVNTDVDVTVVYEQVVKEGYGTAFIYKELANAYYFKNNHLKAKQWFEQLFEVEKPTDETLKFRYKQTLKALNIAIASNQYLSTAEVSN
;
A
#
# COMPACT_ATOMS: atom_id res chain seq x y z
N MET A 1 54.16 -23.65 26.42
CA MET A 1 53.85 -24.17 25.06
C MET A 1 52.44 -24.78 24.92
N LYS A 2 51.46 -24.47 25.80
CA LYS A 2 50.11 -25.09 25.77
C LYS A 2 48.96 -24.13 25.40
N LEU A 3 49.18 -22.81 25.47
CA LEU A 3 48.12 -21.82 25.18
C LEU A 3 48.03 -21.45 23.69
N LYS A 4 49.17 -21.50 22.97
CA LYS A 4 49.23 -21.21 21.52
C LYS A 4 48.58 -22.31 20.69
N ASN A 5 48.69 -23.57 21.12
CA ASN A 5 48.06 -24.72 20.45
C ASN A 5 46.55 -24.81 20.75
N LEU A 6 46.08 -24.20 21.84
CA LEU A 6 44.66 -24.08 22.18
C LEU A 6 43.96 -23.01 21.33
N LEU A 7 44.65 -21.88 21.07
CA LEU A 7 44.14 -20.82 20.19
C LEU A 7 44.06 -21.22 18.71
N ILE A 8 44.94 -22.12 18.26
CA ILE A 8 44.92 -22.63 16.87
C ILE A 8 43.75 -23.59 16.64
N PHE A 9 43.32 -24.33 17.67
CA PHE A 9 42.21 -25.29 17.55
C PHE A 9 40.84 -24.60 17.43
N THR A 10 40.65 -23.46 18.10
CA THR A 10 39.38 -22.71 18.06
C THR A 10 39.15 -21.99 16.72
N ALA A 11 40.21 -21.69 15.97
CA ALA A 11 40.10 -21.01 14.68
C ALA A 11 39.58 -21.92 13.55
N LEU A 12 39.64 -23.25 13.70
CA LEU A 12 39.28 -24.21 12.65
C LEU A 12 37.78 -24.58 12.64
N VAL A 13 37.03 -24.27 13.71
CA VAL A 13 35.61 -24.63 13.85
C VAL A 13 34.65 -23.59 13.23
N CYS A 14 35.13 -22.38 12.93
CA CYS A 14 34.27 -21.29 12.45
C CYS A 14 33.96 -21.31 10.94
N ILE A 15 34.52 -22.24 10.15
CA ILE A 15 34.36 -22.23 8.68
C ILE A 15 33.11 -23.01 8.21
N SER A 16 32.44 -23.77 9.07
CA SER A 16 31.39 -24.72 8.63
C SER A 16 29.94 -24.23 8.70
N PHE A 17 29.67 -22.92 8.90
CA PHE A 17 28.30 -22.42 9.07
C PHE A 17 27.87 -21.29 8.11
N THR A 18 28.17 -21.41 6.82
CA THR A 18 27.44 -20.64 5.78
C THR A 18 27.01 -21.52 4.61
N ALA A 19 26.33 -22.64 4.93
CA ALA A 19 25.52 -23.37 3.95
C ALA A 19 24.04 -23.15 4.25
N ILE A 20 23.54 -21.92 4.01
CA ILE A 20 22.09 -21.68 3.93
C ILE A 20 21.79 -21.08 2.56
N SER A 21 21.50 -22.01 1.64
CA SER A 21 20.47 -21.92 0.60
C SER A 21 20.41 -20.59 -0.18
N GLN A 22 21.14 -20.52 -1.29
CA GLN A 22 20.66 -19.72 -2.41
C GLN A 22 19.42 -20.45 -2.97
N THR A 23 18.25 -20.08 -2.45
CA THR A 23 17.05 -20.27 -3.25
C THR A 23 17.23 -19.37 -4.47
N GLU A 24 17.54 -19.98 -5.60
CA GLU A 24 17.24 -19.41 -6.90
C GLU A 24 15.76 -18.99 -6.84
N THR A 25 15.48 -17.73 -6.51
CA THR A 25 14.21 -17.10 -6.86
C THR A 25 14.22 -17.02 -8.36
N LYS A 26 13.96 -18.17 -9.01
CA LYS A 26 13.39 -18.21 -10.34
C LYS A 26 12.28 -17.18 -10.27
N LYS A 27 12.44 -16.07 -11.00
CA LYS A 27 11.32 -15.19 -11.32
C LYS A 27 10.31 -16.10 -12.00
N LYS A 28 9.43 -16.71 -11.19
CA LYS A 28 8.19 -17.28 -11.67
C LYS A 28 7.47 -16.04 -12.15
N THR A 29 7.61 -15.75 -13.44
CA THR A 29 6.68 -14.91 -14.16
C THR A 29 5.36 -15.65 -14.02
N ASN A 30 4.69 -15.36 -12.92
CA ASN A 30 3.40 -15.94 -12.63
C ASN A 30 2.45 -15.13 -13.49
N VAL A 31 2.24 -15.66 -14.70
CA VAL A 31 1.36 -15.09 -15.72
C VAL A 31 -0.11 -15.04 -15.26
N ASN A 32 -0.40 -15.49 -14.03
CA ASN A 32 -1.72 -15.57 -13.42
C ASN A 32 -1.85 -14.91 -12.03
N THR A 33 -0.85 -14.18 -11.49
CA THR A 33 -0.99 -13.51 -10.17
C THR A 33 -1.36 -12.05 -10.20
N ASP A 34 -1.18 -11.32 -11.30
CA ASP A 34 -1.32 -9.86 -11.28
C ASP A 34 -2.20 -9.36 -12.42
N VAL A 35 -3.45 -9.83 -12.49
CA VAL A 35 -4.46 -8.97 -13.12
C VAL A 35 -4.62 -7.79 -12.17
N ASP A 36 -3.91 -6.70 -12.46
CA ASP A 36 -4.05 -5.48 -11.69
C ASP A 36 -5.43 -4.90 -11.97
N VAL A 37 -6.40 -5.26 -11.11
CA VAL A 37 -7.78 -4.76 -11.18
C VAL A 37 -7.84 -3.25 -11.24
N THR A 38 -6.82 -2.55 -10.73
CA THR A 38 -6.75 -1.10 -10.85
C THR A 38 -6.58 -0.63 -12.29
N VAL A 39 -5.87 -1.36 -13.14
CA VAL A 39 -5.73 -1.03 -14.57
C VAL A 39 -7.06 -1.18 -15.30
N VAL A 40 -7.77 -2.27 -15.04
CA VAL A 40 -9.09 -2.52 -15.65
C VAL A 40 -10.08 -1.45 -15.19
N TYR A 41 -10.14 -1.17 -13.90
CA TYR A 41 -11.05 -0.16 -13.36
C TYR A 41 -10.70 1.26 -13.80
N GLU A 42 -9.41 1.62 -13.90
CA GLU A 42 -8.99 2.89 -14.50
C GLU A 42 -9.47 3.01 -15.95
N GLN A 43 -9.41 1.92 -16.72
CA GLN A 43 -9.89 1.90 -18.09
C GLN A 43 -11.42 2.08 -18.16
N VAL A 44 -12.18 1.40 -17.30
CA VAL A 44 -13.64 1.54 -17.22
C VAL A 44 -14.04 2.98 -16.88
N VAL A 45 -13.31 3.65 -15.98
CA VAL A 45 -13.53 5.07 -15.69
C VAL A 45 -13.22 5.94 -16.90
N LYS A 46 -12.11 5.69 -17.61
CA LYS A 46 -11.74 6.45 -18.83
C LYS A 46 -12.77 6.30 -19.94
N GLU A 47 -13.44 5.17 -20.02
CA GLU A 47 -14.53 4.90 -20.96
C GLU A 47 -15.86 5.57 -20.55
N GLY A 48 -15.90 6.23 -19.39
CA GLY A 48 -17.07 6.97 -18.89
C GLY A 48 -18.00 6.15 -18.00
N TYR A 49 -17.64 4.90 -17.68
CA TYR A 49 -18.45 3.98 -16.86
C TYR A 49 -18.01 3.94 -15.40
N GLY A 50 -17.42 5.03 -14.90
CA GLY A 50 -17.01 5.15 -13.50
C GLY A 50 -18.23 5.16 -12.56
N THR A 51 -18.19 4.32 -11.52
CA THR A 51 -19.23 4.23 -10.50
C THR A 51 -18.63 4.42 -9.11
N ALA A 52 -19.45 4.77 -8.11
CA ALA A 52 -19.01 4.85 -6.72
C ALA A 52 -18.30 3.56 -6.26
N PHE A 53 -18.80 2.40 -6.67
CA PHE A 53 -18.14 1.12 -6.40
C PHE A 53 -16.71 1.07 -6.97
N ILE A 54 -16.55 1.41 -8.25
CA ILE A 54 -15.25 1.38 -8.93
C ILE A 54 -14.28 2.39 -8.30
N TYR A 55 -14.73 3.60 -7.99
CA TYR A 55 -13.90 4.61 -7.33
C TYR A 55 -13.43 4.14 -5.95
N LYS A 56 -14.32 3.49 -5.17
CA LYS A 56 -13.96 2.93 -3.86
C LYS A 56 -12.91 1.84 -3.98
N GLU A 57 -13.06 0.92 -4.93
CA GLU A 57 -12.08 -0.15 -5.16
C GLU A 57 -10.72 0.41 -5.60
N LEU A 58 -10.71 1.39 -6.50
CA LEU A 58 -9.49 2.08 -6.93
C LEU A 58 -8.80 2.80 -5.77
N ALA A 59 -9.56 3.56 -4.97
CA ALA A 59 -9.03 4.29 -3.83
C ALA A 59 -8.40 3.36 -2.79
N ASN A 60 -9.10 2.27 -2.44
CA ASN A 60 -8.60 1.26 -1.51
C ASN A 60 -7.36 0.54 -2.06
N ALA A 61 -7.39 0.12 -3.32
CA ALA A 61 -6.25 -0.57 -3.92
C ALA A 61 -5.00 0.31 -3.91
N TYR A 62 -5.12 1.61 -4.27
CA TYR A 62 -3.99 2.52 -4.23
C TYR A 62 -3.56 2.88 -2.80
N TYR A 63 -4.48 2.95 -1.85
CA TYR A 63 -4.18 3.11 -0.44
C TYR A 63 -3.30 1.96 0.06
N PHE A 64 -3.68 0.70 -0.22
CA PHE A 64 -2.92 -0.48 0.20
C PHE A 64 -1.60 -0.66 -0.56
N LYS A 65 -1.50 -0.13 -1.78
CA LYS A 65 -0.24 -0.04 -2.54
C LYS A 65 0.68 1.09 -2.09
N ASN A 66 0.34 1.84 -1.03
CA ASN A 66 1.04 3.05 -0.57
C ASN A 66 1.17 4.16 -1.63
N ASN A 67 0.37 4.11 -2.69
CA ASN A 67 0.31 5.18 -3.68
C ASN A 67 -0.74 6.21 -3.24
N HIS A 68 -0.37 7.00 -2.24
CA HIS A 68 -1.29 7.96 -1.62
C HIS A 68 -1.75 9.06 -2.58
N LEU A 69 -0.93 9.42 -3.58
CA LEU A 69 -1.31 10.40 -4.59
C LEU A 69 -2.52 9.92 -5.40
N LYS A 70 -2.44 8.70 -5.96
CA LYS A 70 -3.56 8.10 -6.68
C LYS A 70 -4.74 7.80 -5.75
N ALA A 71 -4.48 7.30 -4.54
CA ALA A 71 -5.54 7.02 -3.57
C ALA A 71 -6.36 8.27 -3.28
N LYS A 72 -5.71 9.42 -3.06
CA LYS A 72 -6.38 10.71 -2.85
C LYS A 72 -7.30 11.05 -4.01
N GLN A 73 -6.80 10.96 -5.25
CA GLN A 73 -7.60 11.28 -6.44
C GLN A 73 -8.87 10.43 -6.51
N TRP A 74 -8.77 9.12 -6.29
CA TRP A 74 -9.93 8.23 -6.34
C TRP A 74 -10.88 8.40 -5.15
N PHE A 75 -10.36 8.71 -3.95
CA PHE A 75 -11.21 9.07 -2.82
C PHE A 75 -12.03 10.32 -3.10
N GLU A 76 -11.43 11.35 -3.69
CA GLU A 76 -12.13 12.60 -4.00
C GLU A 76 -13.19 12.39 -5.10
N GLN A 77 -12.87 11.62 -6.13
CA GLN A 77 -13.85 11.22 -7.16
C GLN A 77 -15.02 10.41 -6.57
N LEU A 78 -14.74 9.52 -5.61
CA LEU A 78 -15.79 8.84 -4.87
C LEU A 78 -16.67 9.84 -4.10
N PHE A 79 -16.07 10.81 -3.42
CA PHE A 79 -16.79 11.78 -2.59
C PHE A 79 -17.60 12.81 -3.36
N GLU A 80 -17.26 13.04 -4.63
CA GLU A 80 -18.08 13.82 -5.58
C GLU A 80 -19.40 13.11 -5.91
N VAL A 81 -19.40 11.77 -5.94
CA VAL A 81 -20.59 10.97 -6.26
C VAL A 81 -21.36 10.57 -5.01
N GLU A 82 -20.66 10.23 -3.93
CA GLU A 82 -21.25 9.75 -2.69
C GLU A 82 -20.50 10.31 -1.48
N LYS A 83 -21.21 11.04 -0.62
CA LYS A 83 -20.60 11.61 0.59
C LYS A 83 -20.01 10.49 1.46
N PRO A 84 -18.81 10.68 2.05
CA PRO A 84 -18.24 9.69 2.95
C PRO A 84 -19.12 9.53 4.19
N THR A 85 -19.88 8.44 4.26
CA THR A 85 -20.67 8.06 5.45
C THR A 85 -19.88 7.10 6.33
N ASP A 86 -19.14 6.17 5.71
CA ASP A 86 -18.30 5.18 6.39
C ASP A 86 -17.08 5.81 7.07
N GLU A 87 -16.95 5.55 8.37
CA GLU A 87 -15.84 6.00 9.22
C GLU A 87 -14.50 5.40 8.81
N THR A 88 -14.49 4.15 8.33
CA THR A 88 -13.29 3.48 7.80
C THR A 88 -12.77 4.20 6.57
N LEU A 89 -13.69 4.62 5.70
CA LEU A 89 -13.37 5.33 4.47
C LEU A 89 -12.79 6.72 4.78
N LYS A 90 -13.40 7.45 5.72
CA LYS A 90 -12.87 8.72 6.24
C LYS A 90 -11.48 8.53 6.85
N PHE A 91 -11.27 7.47 7.62
CA PHE A 91 -9.99 7.17 8.25
C PHE A 91 -8.89 6.93 7.20
N ARG A 92 -9.14 6.07 6.20
CA ARG A 92 -8.17 5.80 5.12
C ARG A 92 -7.86 7.06 4.31
N TYR A 93 -8.85 7.90 4.06
CA TYR A 93 -8.61 9.18 3.40
C TYR A 93 -7.78 10.15 4.26
N LYS A 94 -8.06 10.27 5.57
CA LYS A 94 -7.22 11.04 6.51
C LYS A 94 -5.77 10.57 6.52
N GLN A 95 -5.53 9.26 6.56
CA GLN A 95 -4.18 8.68 6.48
C GLN A 95 -3.50 9.01 5.14
N THR A 96 -4.26 8.94 4.04
CA THR A 96 -3.77 9.33 2.71
C THR A 96 -3.33 10.79 2.67
N LEU A 97 -4.13 11.71 3.20
CA LEU A 97 -3.78 13.13 3.29
C LEU A 97 -2.55 13.37 4.17
N LYS A 98 -2.47 12.69 5.31
CA LYS A 98 -1.32 12.76 6.22
C LYS A 98 -0.03 12.31 5.53
N ALA A 99 -0.06 11.20 4.79
CA ALA A 99 1.10 10.70 4.05
C ALA A 99 1.57 11.67 2.95
N LEU A 100 0.67 12.50 2.42
CA LEU A 100 0.97 13.56 1.45
C LEU A 100 1.30 14.92 2.09
N ASN A 101 1.30 15.03 3.43
CA ASN A 101 1.43 16.28 4.16
C ASN A 101 0.38 17.35 3.78
N ILE A 102 -0.84 16.91 3.44
CA ILE A 102 -1.96 17.79 3.12
C ILE A 102 -2.77 18.06 4.38
N ALA A 103 -3.15 19.32 4.59
CA ALA A 103 -3.96 19.73 5.73
C ALA A 103 -5.34 19.04 5.70
N ILE A 104 -5.66 18.33 6.79
CA ILE A 104 -6.93 17.61 6.94
C ILE A 104 -8.06 18.56 7.34
N ALA A 105 -7.77 19.56 8.17
CA ALA A 105 -8.77 20.48 8.72
C ALA A 105 -9.45 21.36 7.66
N SER A 106 -8.74 21.68 6.56
CA SER A 106 -9.28 22.45 5.44
C SER A 106 -9.91 21.57 4.36
N ASN A 107 -10.01 20.26 4.57
CA ASN A 107 -10.53 19.35 3.56
C ASN A 107 -12.07 19.33 3.57
N GLN A 108 -12.67 19.72 2.45
CA GLN A 108 -14.12 19.83 2.25
C GLN A 108 -14.91 18.52 2.52
N TYR A 109 -14.30 17.35 2.38
CA TYR A 109 -14.95 16.06 2.58
C TYR A 109 -14.88 15.57 4.03
N LEU A 110 -14.00 16.18 4.83
CA LEU A 110 -13.74 15.80 6.22
C LEU A 110 -14.12 16.87 7.23
N SER A 111 -14.31 18.12 6.80
CA SER A 111 -14.89 19.16 7.63
C SER A 111 -16.30 18.73 8.02
N THR A 112 -16.57 18.68 9.31
CA THR A 112 -17.88 18.36 9.85
C THR A 112 -18.90 19.35 9.27
N ALA A 113 -19.75 18.89 8.36
CA ALA A 113 -21.06 19.50 8.15
C ALA A 113 -21.97 19.18 9.36
N GLU A 114 -21.45 19.37 10.58
CA GLU A 114 -22.23 19.40 11.84
C GLU A 114 -22.70 20.84 12.09
N VAL A 115 -23.27 21.46 11.05
CA VAL A 115 -24.16 22.61 11.23
C VAL A 115 -25.43 22.29 10.47
N SER A 116 -26.25 21.42 11.06
CA SER A 116 -27.67 21.38 10.76
C SER A 116 -28.46 20.78 11.93
N ASN A 117 -29.11 21.69 12.65
CA ASN A 117 -30.20 21.57 13.64
C ASN A 117 -29.90 20.96 15.01
#